data_AF-A0A6A6VEH7-F1
#
_entry.id   AF-A0A6A6VEH7-F1
#
_cell.length_a   1.000
_cell.length_b   1.000
_cell.length_c   1.000
_cell.angle_alpha   90.00
_cell.angle_beta   90.00
_cell.angle_gamma   90.00
#
_symmetry.space_group_name_H-M   'P 1'
#
loop_
_entity.id
_entity.type
_entity.pdbx_description
1 polymer ?
#
loop_
_entity_poly.entity_id
_entity_poly.type
_entity_poly.pdbx_seq_one_letter_code
_entity_poly.pdbx_strand_id
1 'polypeptide(L)'
;MSNTNAPFFSNRESCIDYLMNHAHVAVTDAQGTECPVCREPYTASPDKHEPVRLPCHPNHTFGRHCLETWILEQPTCPTCRACFYRTSRNLSLERAIQETERDIRLAEQAVAEAGRDRLVALAARRQAIENSNDSQLVTVEMDALMGELERQEAEAESIRDAQRETMRDLEDLQKFFEREERVREELRQLNQSTSRLVVVQ
;
A
#
# COMPACT_ATOMS: atom_id res chain seq x y z
N MET A 1 17.64 -2.66 3.81
CA MET A 1 17.45 -1.79 2.64
C MET A 1 16.23 -0.94 2.93
N SER A 2 16.43 0.35 3.17
CA SER A 2 15.40 1.29 3.61
C SER A 2 14.35 1.47 2.52
N ASN A 3 13.20 0.82 2.71
CA ASN A 3 12.03 0.93 1.86
C ASN A 3 11.34 2.27 2.16
N THR A 4 11.93 3.38 1.69
CA THR A 4 11.29 4.69 1.82
C THR A 4 10.27 4.80 0.71
N ASN A 5 9.05 4.33 0.98
CA ASN A 5 7.83 4.58 0.18
C ASN A 5 7.41 6.07 0.22
N ALA A 6 8.35 6.95 0.52
CA ALA A 6 8.16 8.38 0.60
C ALA A 6 8.24 8.96 -0.82
N PRO A 7 7.30 9.85 -1.19
CA PRO A 7 7.37 10.54 -2.47
C PRO A 7 8.67 11.34 -2.60
N PHE A 8 9.17 11.48 -3.82
CA PHE A 8 10.36 12.30 -4.11
C PHE A 8 10.17 13.79 -3.80
N PHE A 9 8.92 14.25 -3.87
CA PHE A 9 8.52 15.65 -3.70
C PHE A 9 7.35 15.76 -2.72
N SER A 10 7.31 16.87 -1.99
CA SER A 10 6.26 17.12 -0.99
C SER A 10 4.89 17.41 -1.61
N ASN A 11 4.87 17.97 -2.83
CA ASN A 11 3.65 18.37 -3.51
C ASN A 11 3.87 18.45 -5.04
N ARG A 12 2.79 18.76 -5.75
CA ARG A 12 2.80 18.91 -7.20
C ARG A 12 3.68 20.07 -7.66
N GLU A 13 3.65 21.22 -6.97
CA GLU A 13 4.41 22.40 -7.38
C GLU A 13 5.92 22.13 -7.37
N SER A 14 6.43 21.54 -6.29
CA SER A 14 7.85 21.19 -6.17
C SER A 14 8.31 20.15 -7.18
N CYS A 15 7.45 19.19 -7.53
CA CYS A 15 7.73 18.23 -8.59
C CYS A 15 7.86 18.92 -9.95
N ILE A 16 6.90 19.78 -10.30
CA ILE A 16 6.94 20.52 -11.56
C ILE A 16 8.17 21.41 -11.63
N ASP A 17 8.45 22.18 -10.57
CA ASP A 17 9.62 23.05 -10.51
C ASP A 17 10.93 22.28 -10.76
N TYR A 18 11.13 21.15 -10.07
CA TYR A 18 12.29 20.29 -10.29
C TYR A 18 12.40 19.79 -11.73
N LEU A 19 11.29 19.31 -12.30
CA LEU A 19 11.29 18.79 -13.67
C LEU A 19 11.58 19.88 -14.71
N MET A 20 11.12 21.10 -14.47
CA MET A 20 11.30 22.21 -15.40
C MET A 20 12.67 22.87 -15.32
N ASN A 21 13.31 22.84 -14.15
CA ASN A 21 14.50 23.66 -13.89
C ASN A 21 15.76 22.85 -13.57
N HIS A 22 15.62 21.59 -13.13
CA HIS A 22 16.74 20.83 -12.56
C HIS A 22 16.95 19.44 -13.17
N ALA A 23 15.94 18.89 -13.84
CA ALA A 23 15.98 17.52 -14.35
C ALA A 23 16.56 17.37 -15.77
N HIS A 24 17.11 18.44 -16.34
CA HIS A 24 17.70 18.46 -17.68
C HIS A 24 18.95 17.61 -17.78
N VAL A 25 19.10 16.88 -18.88
CA VAL A 25 20.28 16.07 -19.17
C VAL A 25 20.74 16.34 -20.60
N ALA A 26 22.06 16.31 -20.84
CA ALA A 26 22.57 16.40 -22.21
C ALA A 26 22.09 15.19 -23.03
N VAL A 27 21.80 15.40 -24.33
CA VAL A 27 21.37 14.29 -25.22
C VAL A 27 22.39 13.14 -25.25
N THR A 28 23.68 13.43 -25.09
CA THR A 28 24.75 12.42 -25.01
C THR A 28 24.68 11.55 -23.76
N ASP A 29 24.04 12.04 -22.70
CA ASP A 29 23.98 11.39 -21.39
C ASP A 29 22.60 10.76 -21.14
N ALA A 30 21.66 10.93 -22.08
CA ALA A 30 20.35 10.30 -22.03
C ALA A 30 20.48 8.78 -22.17
N GLN A 31 19.69 8.04 -21.38
CA GLN A 31 19.68 6.58 -21.48
C GLN A 31 18.83 6.16 -22.70
N GLY A 32 19.49 5.97 -23.85
CA GLY A 32 18.84 5.69 -25.12
C GLY A 32 18.75 6.93 -26.03
N THR A 33 18.34 6.72 -27.28
CA THR A 33 18.30 7.79 -28.30
C THR A 33 16.92 8.41 -28.49
N GLU A 34 15.87 7.77 -27.95
CA GLU A 34 14.47 8.15 -28.14
C GLU A 34 13.67 8.06 -26.85
N CYS A 35 12.62 8.88 -26.76
CA CYS A 35 11.71 8.89 -25.62
C CYS A 35 10.86 7.62 -25.57
N PRO A 36 10.82 6.87 -24.46
CA PRO A 36 10.04 5.64 -24.39
C PRO A 36 8.51 5.87 -24.42
N VAL A 37 8.03 7.10 -24.23
CA VAL A 37 6.58 7.43 -24.22
C VAL A 37 6.06 7.66 -25.64
N CYS A 38 6.72 8.49 -26.46
CA CYS A 38 6.27 8.80 -27.83
C CYS A 38 7.16 8.20 -28.93
N ARG A 39 8.36 7.69 -28.59
CA ARG A 39 9.40 7.18 -29.49
C ARG A 39 9.97 8.20 -30.46
N GLU A 40 9.93 9.48 -30.09
CA GLU A 40 10.65 10.54 -30.81
C GLU A 40 12.10 10.64 -30.31
N PRO A 41 13.07 10.91 -31.18
CA PRO A 41 14.47 11.06 -30.79
C PRO A 41 14.65 12.26 -29.88
N TYR A 42 15.53 12.13 -28.89
CA TYR A 42 15.89 13.26 -28.03
C TYR A 42 16.59 14.35 -28.84
N THR A 43 16.27 15.61 -28.54
CA THR A 43 16.91 16.76 -29.19
C THR A 43 17.41 17.73 -28.15
N ALA A 44 18.49 18.45 -28.46
CA ALA A 44 19.00 19.52 -27.61
C ALA A 44 18.15 20.80 -27.68
N SER A 45 17.07 20.77 -28.49
CA SER A 45 16.15 21.90 -28.64
C SER A 45 15.05 21.77 -27.58
N PRO A 46 14.86 22.77 -26.71
CA PRO A 46 13.82 22.78 -25.68
C PRO A 46 12.43 22.48 -26.25
N ASP A 47 12.18 22.98 -27.46
CA ASP A 47 10.87 22.93 -28.12
C ASP A 47 10.54 21.60 -28.82
N LYS A 48 11.49 20.66 -28.97
CA LYS A 48 11.29 19.48 -29.83
C LYS A 48 11.28 18.17 -29.09
N HIS A 49 12.25 17.90 -28.22
CA HIS A 49 12.25 16.68 -27.40
C HIS A 49 13.41 16.67 -26.39
N GLU A 50 13.46 17.69 -25.54
CA GLU A 50 14.53 17.82 -24.53
C GLU A 50 14.51 16.63 -23.55
N PRO A 51 15.63 15.91 -23.35
CA PRO A 51 15.67 14.78 -22.43
C PRO A 51 15.73 15.23 -20.97
N VAL A 52 14.77 14.72 -20.19
CA VAL A 52 14.61 14.96 -18.76
C VAL A 52 14.78 13.65 -18.01
N ARG A 53 15.66 13.61 -17.00
CA ARG A 53 15.91 12.43 -16.17
C ARG A 53 15.17 12.53 -14.85
N LEU A 54 14.41 11.48 -14.54
CA LEU A 54 13.66 11.39 -13.29
C LEU A 54 14.55 10.98 -12.10
N PRO A 55 14.20 11.42 -10.87
CA PRO A 55 14.95 11.08 -9.67
C PRO A 55 14.78 9.62 -9.22
N CYS A 56 13.79 8.90 -9.76
CA CYS A 56 13.50 7.52 -9.37
C CYS A 56 14.54 6.50 -9.86
N HIS A 57 15.19 6.75 -11.01
CA HIS A 57 16.25 5.90 -11.52
C HIS A 57 17.09 6.66 -12.57
N PRO A 58 18.43 6.49 -12.61
CA PRO A 58 19.28 7.16 -13.59
C PRO A 58 18.91 6.86 -15.05
N ASN A 59 18.36 5.67 -15.29
CA ASN A 59 17.97 5.21 -16.63
C ASN A 59 16.57 5.69 -17.07
N HIS A 60 15.83 6.41 -16.22
CA HIS A 60 14.49 6.88 -16.54
C HIS A 60 14.54 8.29 -17.13
N THR A 61 14.78 8.36 -18.45
CA THR A 61 14.81 9.60 -19.23
C THR A 61 13.59 9.68 -20.14
N PHE A 62 12.99 10.87 -20.28
CA PHE A 62 11.81 11.12 -21.11
C PHE A 62 11.91 12.47 -21.80
N GLY A 63 11.19 12.65 -22.90
CA GLY A 63 11.01 13.97 -23.49
C GLY A 63 10.23 14.85 -22.53
N ARG A 64 10.69 16.08 -22.31
CA ARG A 64 10.10 17.06 -21.41
C ARG A 64 8.59 17.18 -21.59
N HIS A 65 8.12 17.39 -22.82
CA HIS A 65 6.70 17.58 -23.11
C HIS A 65 5.85 16.34 -22.80
N CYS A 66 6.38 15.14 -23.09
CA CYS A 66 5.71 13.89 -22.75
C CYS A 66 5.56 13.75 -21.24
N LEU A 67 6.61 14.08 -20.49
CA LEU A 67 6.60 14.00 -19.05
C LEU A 67 5.69 15.06 -18.42
N GLU A 68 5.69 16.30 -18.92
CA GLU A 68 4.76 17.36 -18.50
C GLU A 68 3.31 16.93 -18.67
N THR A 69 2.97 16.37 -19.83
CA THR A 69 1.61 15.89 -20.10
C THR A 69 1.25 14.74 -19.17
N TRP A 70 2.19 13.82 -18.94
CA TRP A 70 1.98 12.68 -18.05
C TRP A 70 1.71 13.11 -16.60
N ILE A 71 2.52 14.02 -16.04
CA ILE A 71 2.37 14.44 -14.63
C ILE A 71 1.12 15.28 -14.35
N LEU A 72 0.50 15.85 -15.39
CA LEU A 72 -0.80 16.50 -15.25
C LEU A 72 -1.89 15.49 -14.85
N GLU A 73 -1.81 14.27 -15.36
CA GLU A 73 -2.79 13.21 -15.12
C GLU A 73 -2.36 12.25 -14.02
N GLN A 74 -1.06 11.93 -13.92
CA GLN A 74 -0.52 10.88 -13.06
C GLN A 74 0.78 11.32 -12.37
N PRO A 75 0.83 11.34 -11.02
CA PRO A 75 2.02 11.76 -10.28
C PRO A 75 3.07 10.64 -10.18
N THR A 76 3.25 9.82 -11.20
CA THR A 76 4.09 8.61 -11.16
C THR A 76 5.02 8.50 -12.37
N CYS A 77 6.14 7.79 -12.22
CA CYS A 77 7.05 7.48 -13.33
C CYS A 77 6.37 6.58 -14.38
N PRO A 78 6.45 6.90 -15.69
CA PRO A 78 5.87 6.05 -16.74
C PRO A 78 6.46 4.63 -16.80
N THR A 79 7.71 4.43 -16.36
CA THR A 79 8.40 3.12 -16.44
C THR A 79 8.26 2.30 -15.16
N CYS A 80 8.57 2.88 -14.00
CA CYS A 80 8.60 2.13 -12.73
C CYS A 80 7.45 2.45 -11.78
N ARG A 81 6.55 3.37 -12.16
CA ARG A 81 5.38 3.81 -11.37
C ARG A 81 5.72 4.43 -10.02
N ALA A 82 6.99 4.70 -9.74
CA ALA A 82 7.41 5.37 -8.51
C ALA A 82 6.69 6.73 -8.41
N CYS A 83 6.08 6.98 -7.25
CA CYS A 83 5.26 8.15 -7.01
C CYS A 83 6.13 9.39 -6.73
N PHE A 84 5.90 10.46 -7.47
CA PHE A 84 6.61 11.72 -7.32
C PHE A 84 6.09 12.51 -6.12
N TYR A 85 4.78 12.59 -5.93
CA TYR A 85 4.14 13.30 -4.84
C TYR A 85 2.79 12.68 -4.52
N ARG A 86 2.36 12.77 -3.26
CA ARG A 86 1.03 12.27 -2.86
C ARG A 86 -0.06 13.24 -3.28
N THR A 87 -1.16 12.72 -3.83
CA THR A 87 -2.37 13.50 -4.07
C THR A 87 -3.22 13.56 -2.81
N SER A 88 -4.15 14.53 -2.72
CA SER A 88 -5.09 14.61 -1.59
C SER A 88 -5.86 13.31 -1.38
N ARG A 89 -6.22 12.61 -2.45
CA ARG A 89 -6.89 11.31 -2.39
C ARG A 89 -5.98 10.23 -1.79
N ASN A 90 -4.71 10.17 -2.21
CA ASN A 90 -3.74 9.22 -1.68
C ASN A 90 -3.45 9.48 -0.19
N LEU A 91 -3.29 10.76 0.20
CA LEU A 91 -3.12 11.15 1.60
C LEU A 91 -4.30 10.80 2.50
N SER A 92 -5.53 10.90 1.99
CA SER A 92 -6.73 10.52 2.75
C SER A 92 -6.83 9.01 2.92
N LEU A 93 -6.57 8.24 1.86
CA LEU A 93 -6.58 6.78 1.92
C LEU A 93 -5.51 6.25 2.88
N GLU A 94 -4.29 6.77 2.81
CA GLU A 94 -3.22 6.35 3.70
C GLU A 94 -3.49 6.69 5.16
N ARG A 95 -4.08 7.85 5.44
CA ARG A 95 -4.52 8.18 6.80
C ARG A 95 -5.56 7.21 7.30
N ALA A 96 -6.56 6.87 6.48
CA ALA A 96 -7.59 5.89 6.85
C ALA A 96 -6.99 4.49 7.11
N ILE A 97 -6.03 4.06 6.30
CA ILE A 97 -5.31 2.80 6.52
C ILE A 97 -4.54 2.84 7.84
N GLN A 98 -3.77 3.90 8.10
CA GLN A 98 -2.99 4.05 9.33
C GLN A 98 -3.86 4.10 10.59
N GLU A 99 -5.02 4.76 10.50
CA GLU A 99 -6.01 4.81 11.58
C GLU A 99 -6.62 3.42 11.82
N THR A 100 -7.02 2.72 10.77
CA THR A 100 -7.56 1.35 10.86
C THR A 100 -6.53 0.39 11.46
N GLU A 101 -5.28 0.43 11.01
CA GLU A 101 -4.20 -0.38 11.57
C GLU A 101 -3.95 -0.07 13.06
N ARG A 102 -4.08 1.20 13.46
CA ARG A 102 -3.96 1.60 14.86
C ARG A 102 -5.09 1.01 15.69
N ASP A 103 -6.32 1.09 15.20
CA ASP A 103 -7.49 0.58 15.90
C ASP A 103 -7.44 -0.94 16.05
N ILE A 104 -7.00 -1.66 15.01
CA ILE A 104 -6.75 -3.10 15.07
C ILE A 104 -5.74 -3.43 16.17
N ARG A 105 -4.58 -2.73 16.19
CA ARG A 105 -3.56 -2.97 17.22
C ARG A 105 -4.06 -2.70 18.65
N LEU A 106 -4.87 -1.65 18.84
CA LEU A 106 -5.45 -1.35 20.15
C LEU A 106 -6.46 -2.43 20.57
N ALA A 107 -7.29 -2.91 19.64
CA ALA A 107 -8.23 -3.99 19.90
C ALA A 107 -7.49 -5.28 20.28
N GLU A 108 -6.41 -5.64 19.57
CA GLU A 108 -5.58 -6.80 19.89
C GLU A 108 -4.98 -6.71 21.30
N GLN A 109 -4.47 -5.53 21.68
CA GLN A 109 -3.93 -5.30 23.03
C GLN A 109 -5.01 -5.46 24.11
N ALA A 110 -6.19 -4.89 23.88
CA ALA A 110 -7.32 -4.98 24.81
C ALA A 110 -7.79 -6.43 24.98
N VAL A 111 -7.87 -7.20 23.89
CA VAL A 111 -8.21 -8.64 23.93
C VAL A 111 -7.15 -9.44 24.69
N ALA A 112 -5.86 -9.17 24.44
CA ALA A 112 -4.77 -9.82 25.16
C ALA A 112 -4.79 -9.51 26.66
N GLU A 113 -5.09 -8.26 27.04
CA GLU A 113 -5.18 -7.84 28.44
C GLU A 113 -6.39 -8.47 29.14
N ALA A 114 -7.58 -8.41 28.53
CA ALA A 114 -8.77 -9.06 29.05
C ALA A 114 -8.57 -10.59 29.21
N GLY A 115 -7.87 -11.22 28.27
CA GLY A 115 -7.49 -12.63 28.35
C GLY A 115 -6.58 -12.91 29.56
N ARG A 116 -5.58 -12.07 29.83
CA ARG A 116 -4.70 -12.21 31.00
C ARG A 116 -5.45 -12.07 32.32
N ASP A 117 -6.26 -11.03 32.47
CA ASP A 117 -7.02 -10.77 33.71
C ASP A 117 -7.95 -11.95 34.04
N ARG A 118 -8.57 -12.49 32.99
CA ARG A 118 -9.45 -13.65 33.08
C ARG A 118 -8.70 -14.93 33.46
N LEU A 119 -7.52 -15.19 32.88
CA LEU A 119 -6.67 -16.31 33.28
C LEU A 119 -6.23 -16.20 34.75
N VAL A 120 -5.88 -15.00 35.21
CA VAL A 120 -5.56 -14.74 36.62
C VAL A 120 -6.76 -15.03 37.53
N ALA A 121 -7.95 -14.60 37.14
CA ALA A 121 -9.19 -14.89 37.88
C ALA A 121 -9.50 -16.40 37.94
N LEU A 122 -9.34 -17.11 36.81
CA LEU A 122 -9.53 -18.56 36.75
C LEU A 122 -8.50 -19.31 37.60
N ALA A 123 -7.23 -18.88 37.59
CA ALA A 123 -6.18 -19.46 38.42
C ALA A 123 -6.46 -19.25 39.91
N ALA A 124 -6.90 -18.05 40.30
CA ALA A 124 -7.30 -17.76 41.68
C ALA A 124 -8.49 -18.62 42.13
N ARG A 125 -9.50 -18.79 41.26
CA ARG A 125 -10.65 -19.64 41.52
C ARG A 125 -10.25 -21.11 41.65
N ARG A 126 -9.40 -21.62 40.75
CA ARG A 126 -8.84 -22.98 40.83
C ARG A 126 -8.14 -23.24 42.16
N GLN A 127 -7.28 -22.31 42.60
CA GLN A 127 -6.59 -22.43 43.89
C GLN A 127 -7.56 -22.45 45.08
N ALA A 128 -8.62 -21.63 45.03
CA ALA A 128 -9.66 -21.63 46.08
C ALA A 128 -10.43 -22.95 46.14
N ILE A 129 -10.73 -23.55 44.97
CA ILE A 129 -11.34 -24.86 44.86
C ILE A 129 -10.41 -25.94 45.44
N GLU A 130 -9.14 -25.97 45.04
CA GLU A 130 -8.16 -26.96 45.53
C GLU A 130 -7.96 -26.91 47.04
N ASN A 131 -8.09 -25.72 47.64
CA ASN A 131 -7.98 -25.53 49.08
C ASN A 131 -9.28 -25.86 49.84
N SER A 132 -10.37 -26.21 49.14
CA SER A 132 -11.64 -26.60 49.75
C SER A 132 -11.58 -28.03 50.29
N ASN A 133 -12.11 -28.23 51.50
CA ASN A 133 -12.23 -29.56 52.11
C ASN A 133 -13.50 -30.30 51.66
N ASP A 134 -14.38 -29.65 50.89
CA ASP A 134 -15.62 -30.25 50.38
C ASP A 134 -15.37 -30.88 49.00
N SER A 135 -15.20 -32.20 48.99
CA SER A 135 -14.91 -32.97 47.78
C SER A 135 -16.02 -32.93 46.73
N GLN A 136 -17.29 -32.71 47.10
CA GLN A 136 -18.38 -32.58 46.13
C GLN A 136 -18.39 -31.18 45.49
N LEU A 137 -18.08 -30.15 46.29
CA LEU A 137 -17.95 -28.79 45.78
C LEU A 137 -16.78 -28.68 44.78
N VAL A 138 -15.67 -29.36 45.05
CA VAL A 138 -14.50 -29.38 44.17
C VAL A 138 -14.82 -29.89 42.77
N THR A 139 -15.55 -31.00 42.65
CA THR A 139 -15.87 -31.60 41.35
C THR A 139 -16.79 -30.72 40.52
N VAL A 140 -17.85 -30.18 41.13
CA VAL A 140 -18.84 -29.35 40.42
C VAL A 140 -18.22 -28.03 39.94
N GLU A 141 -17.39 -27.39 40.76
CA GLU A 141 -16.74 -26.16 40.38
C GLU A 141 -15.65 -26.36 39.32
N MET A 142 -14.92 -27.48 39.36
CA MET A 142 -13.92 -27.81 38.34
C MET A 142 -14.56 -28.06 36.97
N ASP A 143 -15.67 -28.80 36.91
CA ASP A 143 -16.42 -29.04 35.67
C ASP A 143 -16.95 -27.73 35.08
N ALA A 144 -17.48 -26.83 35.92
CA ALA A 144 -17.92 -25.52 35.50
C ALA A 144 -16.77 -24.65 34.96
N LEU A 145 -15.57 -24.79 35.54
CA LEU A 145 -14.36 -24.07 35.12
C LEU A 145 -13.83 -24.59 33.77
N MET A 146 -13.85 -25.91 33.56
CA MET A 146 -13.48 -26.51 32.28
C MET A 146 -14.44 -26.10 31.16
N GLY A 147 -15.75 -26.15 31.39
CA GLY A 147 -16.73 -25.72 30.39
C GLY A 147 -16.64 -24.23 30.04
N GLU A 148 -16.20 -23.39 30.99
CA GLU A 148 -15.92 -21.97 30.72
C GLU A 148 -14.66 -21.77 29.87
N LEU A 149 -13.60 -22.54 30.10
CA LEU A 149 -12.38 -22.53 29.27
C LEU A 149 -12.68 -22.96 27.83
N GLU A 150 -13.44 -24.04 27.64
CA GLU A 150 -13.81 -24.53 26.30
C GLU A 150 -14.60 -23.49 25.50
N ARG A 151 -15.55 -22.81 26.15
CA ARG A 151 -16.31 -21.71 25.51
C ARG A 151 -15.39 -20.58 25.05
N GLN A 152 -14.38 -20.24 25.85
CA GLN A 152 -13.44 -19.18 25.54
C GLN A 152 -12.48 -19.55 24.43
N GLU A 153 -12.01 -20.79 24.41
CA GLU A 153 -11.19 -21.30 23.29
C GLU A 153 -11.97 -21.28 21.98
N ALA A 154 -13.25 -21.67 22.00
CA ALA A 154 -14.13 -21.61 20.84
C ALA A 154 -14.37 -20.17 20.35
N GLU A 155 -14.64 -19.23 21.27
CA GLU A 155 -14.81 -17.82 20.93
C GLU A 155 -13.51 -17.22 20.35
N ALA A 156 -12.36 -17.53 20.94
CA ALA A 156 -11.07 -17.07 20.45
C ALA A 156 -10.73 -17.64 19.05
N GLU A 157 -11.08 -18.90 18.77
CA GLU A 157 -10.92 -19.47 17.43
C GLU A 157 -11.85 -18.79 16.41
N SER A 158 -13.10 -18.52 16.80
CA SER A 158 -14.05 -17.78 15.94
C SER A 158 -13.54 -16.38 15.58
N ILE A 159 -12.92 -15.67 16.53
CA ILE A 159 -12.29 -14.36 16.27
C ILE A 159 -11.12 -14.50 15.30
N ARG A 160 -10.25 -15.50 15.51
CA ARG A 160 -9.10 -15.76 14.61
C ARG A 160 -9.58 -16.09 13.19
N ASP A 161 -10.67 -16.83 13.05
CA ASP A 161 -11.28 -17.13 11.74
C ASP A 161 -11.80 -15.88 11.04
N ALA A 162 -12.54 -15.03 11.76
CA ALA A 162 -13.03 -13.75 11.22
C ALA A 162 -11.87 -12.82 10.79
N GLN A 163 -10.78 -12.80 11.56
CA GLN A 163 -9.56 -12.07 11.19
C GLN A 163 -8.92 -12.63 9.91
N ARG A 164 -8.81 -13.96 9.78
CA ARG A 164 -8.29 -14.62 8.56
C ARG A 164 -9.13 -14.28 7.34
N GLU A 165 -10.45 -14.26 7.47
CA GLU A 165 -11.37 -13.88 6.39
C GLU A 165 -11.19 -12.42 5.97
N THR A 166 -11.18 -11.51 6.95
CA THR A 166 -10.94 -10.08 6.70
C THR A 166 -9.63 -9.82 5.96
N MET A 167 -8.56 -10.54 6.33
CA MET A 167 -7.26 -10.42 5.66
C MET A 167 -7.31 -10.92 4.20
N ARG A 168 -8.05 -12.00 3.91
CA ARG A 168 -8.25 -12.48 2.54
C ARG A 168 -9.01 -11.46 1.69
N ASP A 169 -10.05 -10.85 2.25
CA ASP A 169 -10.83 -9.83 1.54
C ASP A 169 -9.96 -8.61 1.18
N LEU A 170 -9.08 -8.19 2.08
CA LEU A 170 -8.12 -7.13 1.81
C LEU A 170 -7.12 -7.51 0.70
N GLU A 171 -6.60 -8.73 0.70
CA GLU A 171 -5.73 -9.23 -0.37
C GLU A 171 -6.46 -9.26 -1.73
N ASP A 172 -7.73 -9.66 -1.74
CA ASP A 172 -8.52 -9.72 -2.97
C ASP A 172 -8.88 -8.32 -3.50
N LEU A 173 -9.15 -7.36 -2.62
CA LEU A 173 -9.28 -5.95 -2.98
C LEU A 173 -7.98 -5.40 -3.58
N GLN A 174 -6.82 -5.74 -3.02
CA GLN A 174 -5.53 -5.34 -3.57
C GLN A 174 -5.33 -5.91 -4.98
N LYS A 175 -5.61 -7.20 -5.20
CA LYS A 175 -5.56 -7.83 -6.53
C LYS A 175 -6.53 -7.18 -7.51
N PHE A 176 -7.70 -6.74 -7.05
CA PHE A 176 -8.66 -6.02 -7.87
C PHE A 176 -8.08 -4.69 -8.37
N PHE A 177 -7.48 -3.88 -7.49
CA PHE A 177 -6.83 -2.63 -7.89
C PHE A 177 -5.66 -2.87 -8.87
N GLU A 178 -4.86 -3.91 -8.66
CA GLU A 178 -3.77 -4.27 -9.58
C GLU A 178 -4.29 -4.68 -10.98
N ARG A 179 -5.42 -5.38 -11.04
CA ARG A 179 -6.10 -5.72 -12.32
C ARG A 179 -6.66 -4.48 -12.99
N GLU A 180 -7.31 -3.59 -12.24
CA GLU A 180 -7.84 -2.34 -12.77
C GLU A 180 -6.71 -1.49 -13.38
N GLU A 181 -5.57 -1.40 -12.70
CA GLU A 181 -4.40 -0.68 -13.19
C GLU A 181 -3.83 -1.30 -14.47
N ARG A 182 -3.83 -2.64 -14.57
CA ARG A 182 -3.42 -3.36 -15.79
C ARG A 182 -4.34 -3.06 -16.98
N VAL A 183 -5.66 -3.11 -16.77
CA VAL A 183 -6.63 -2.79 -17.82
C VAL A 183 -6.49 -1.34 -18.28
N ARG A 184 -6.28 -0.40 -17.35
CA ARG A 184 -5.99 0.99 -17.70
C ARG A 184 -4.72 1.13 -18.52
N GLU A 185 -3.69 0.35 -18.22
CA GLU A 185 -2.43 0.35 -18.99
C GLU A 185 -2.62 -0.23 -20.40
N GLU A 186 -3.36 -1.33 -20.55
CA GLU A 186 -3.72 -1.89 -21.85
C GLU A 186 -4.49 -0.88 -22.70
N LEU A 187 -5.46 -0.17 -22.10
CA LEU A 187 -6.19 0.92 -22.77
C LEU A 187 -5.27 2.05 -23.21
N ARG A 188 -4.23 2.41 -22.44
CA ARG A 188 -3.23 3.40 -22.87
C ARG A 188 -2.40 2.93 -24.05
N GLN A 189 -1.92 1.69 -24.01
CA GLN A 189 -1.15 1.12 -25.12
C GLN A 189 -2.00 1.06 -26.39
N LEU A 190 -3.28 0.68 -26.27
CA LEU A 190 -4.22 0.78 -27.36
C LEU A 190 -4.38 2.22 -27.85
N ASN A 191 -4.59 3.19 -26.96
CA ASN A 191 -4.77 4.59 -27.36
C ASN A 191 -3.52 5.17 -28.05
N GLN A 192 -2.32 4.82 -27.59
CA GLN A 192 -1.05 5.18 -28.24
C GLN A 192 -0.92 4.56 -29.64
N SER A 193 -1.42 3.33 -29.83
CA SER A 193 -1.40 2.63 -31.12
C SER A 193 -2.50 3.07 -32.09
N THR A 194 -3.67 3.51 -31.60
CA THR A 194 -4.71 4.13 -32.45
C THR A 194 -4.34 5.55 -32.86
N SER A 195 -3.69 6.33 -31.99
CA SER A 195 -3.11 7.63 -32.40
C SER A 195 -2.10 7.49 -33.54
N ARG A 196 -1.39 6.36 -33.65
CA ARG A 196 -0.50 6.07 -34.79
C ARG A 196 -1.22 5.87 -36.13
N LEU A 197 -2.45 5.37 -36.13
CA LEU A 197 -3.20 5.11 -37.37
C LEU A 197 -3.83 6.37 -37.96
N VAL A 198 -4.14 7.37 -37.13
CA VAL A 198 -4.76 8.63 -37.58
C VAL A 198 -3.74 9.63 -38.15
N VAL A 199 -2.46 9.53 -37.79
CA VAL A 199 -1.40 10.44 -38.27
C VAL A 199 -0.75 9.98 -39.59
N VAL A 200 -1.10 8.78 -40.09
CA VAL A 200 -0.55 8.20 -41.33
C VAL A 200 -1.55 8.28 -42.51
N GLN A 201 -2.58 9.12 -42.42
CA GLN A 201 -3.50 9.43 -43.54
C GLN A 201 -3.39 10.88 -43.99
#